data_AF-L1NPD8-F1
#
_entry.id   AF-L1NPD8-F1
#
_cell.length_a   1.000
_cell.length_b   1.000
_cell.length_c   1.000
_cell.angle_alpha   90.00
_cell.angle_beta   90.00
_cell.angle_gamma   90.00
#
_symmetry.space_group_name_H-M   'P 1'
#
loop_
_entity.id
_entity.type
_entity.pdbx_description
1 polymer ?
#
loop_
_entity_poly.entity_id
_entity_poly.type
_entity_poly.pdbx_seq_one_letter_code
_entity_poly.pdbx_strand_id
1 'polypeptide(L)'
;MSLTPEQLHLPYRQTALRARLDRAGVVFQFGVWQAEPHGDPETVHAAALHALFAHTLQEWHDAQAARAGAFVRERLVAAKNENAREKIRRAVGQNPFPPLTFHPETARSVPLDIRFLQSTDSLRPHRDYAQTVRPHSRAAAQSEFDPQNWFVRLYRDFNEPPYGLGDLSDTGRRALWTDFCTQTGLLPDRGVSVRDWVRHNGFDSKGRAQSARHPLSSYFDDSLEWWGIWCLTVHNPRRGKVAAVVASVTD
;
A
#
# COMPACT_ATOMS: atom_id res chain seq x y z
N MET A 1 -6.53 -19.88 9.07
CA MET A 1 -7.67 -19.01 9.44
C MET A 1 -7.92 -18.10 8.25
N SER A 2 -9.16 -17.98 7.78
CA SER A 2 -9.49 -17.14 6.61
C SER A 2 -10.33 -15.97 7.07
N LEU A 3 -9.85 -14.74 6.83
CA LEU A 3 -10.62 -13.52 7.08
C LEU A 3 -11.51 -13.23 5.88
N THR A 4 -12.78 -12.90 6.12
CA THR A 4 -13.78 -12.62 5.08
C THR A 4 -14.19 -11.13 5.10
N PRO A 5 -14.85 -10.62 4.04
CA PRO A 5 -15.37 -9.25 4.01
C PRO A 5 -16.37 -8.93 5.15
N GLU A 6 -17.09 -9.94 5.64
CA GLU A 6 -18.06 -9.80 6.74
C GLU A 6 -17.38 -9.48 8.08
N GLN A 7 -16.10 -9.83 8.22
CA GLN A 7 -15.30 -9.59 9.42
C GLN A 7 -14.57 -8.23 9.38
N LEU A 8 -14.82 -7.39 8.36
CA LEU A 8 -14.24 -6.06 8.26
C LEU A 8 -14.65 -5.20 9.47
N HIS A 9 -13.66 -4.59 10.11
CA HIS A 9 -13.88 -3.70 11.24
C HIS A 9 -14.37 -2.33 10.74
N LEU A 10 -15.62 -1.97 11.03
CA LEU A 10 -16.21 -0.69 10.62
C LEU A 10 -16.10 -0.43 9.09
N PRO A 11 -16.69 -1.30 8.24
CA PRO A 11 -16.48 -1.28 6.78
C PRO A 11 -16.86 0.06 6.13
N TYR A 12 -17.92 0.72 6.62
CA TYR A 12 -18.31 2.06 6.15
C TYR A 12 -17.20 3.10 6.33
N ARG A 13 -16.51 3.09 7.48
CA ARG A 13 -15.41 4.02 7.73
C ARG A 13 -14.19 3.72 6.85
N GLN A 14 -13.91 2.44 6.60
CA GLN A 14 -12.85 2.05 5.68
C GLN A 14 -13.14 2.52 4.26
N THR A 15 -14.36 2.30 3.76
CA THR A 15 -14.79 2.78 2.44
C THR A 15 -14.73 4.31 2.34
N ALA A 16 -15.21 5.03 3.34
CA ALA A 16 -15.14 6.49 3.37
C ALA A 16 -13.68 7.00 3.38
N LEU A 17 -12.79 6.33 4.12
CA LEU A 17 -11.37 6.70 4.13
C LEU A 17 -10.70 6.38 2.79
N ARG A 18 -10.91 5.19 2.21
CA ARG A 18 -10.36 4.84 0.88
C ARG A 18 -10.80 5.84 -0.19
N ALA A 19 -12.06 6.27 -0.20
CA ALA A 19 -12.54 7.30 -1.12
C ALA A 19 -11.86 8.68 -0.88
N ARG A 20 -11.52 9.02 0.37
CA ARG A 20 -10.74 10.24 0.67
C ARG A 20 -9.28 10.12 0.22
N LEU A 21 -8.67 8.95 0.40
CA LEU A 21 -7.31 8.66 -0.07
C LEU A 21 -7.23 8.74 -1.60
N ASP A 22 -8.16 8.11 -2.30
CA ASP A 22 -8.27 8.12 -3.77
C ASP A 22 -8.43 9.55 -4.31
N ARG A 23 -9.36 10.34 -3.75
CA ARG A 23 -9.52 11.76 -4.12
C ARG A 23 -8.29 12.61 -3.83
N ALA A 24 -7.50 12.23 -2.84
CA ALA A 24 -6.26 12.90 -2.48
C ALA A 24 -5.07 12.45 -3.34
N GLY A 25 -5.22 11.45 -4.21
CA GLY A 25 -4.09 10.87 -4.95
C GLY A 25 -3.20 9.94 -4.11
N VAL A 26 -3.64 9.56 -2.90
CA VAL A 26 -2.94 8.54 -2.09
C VAL A 26 -3.22 7.17 -2.70
N VAL A 27 -2.17 6.47 -3.06
CA VAL A 27 -2.22 5.15 -3.74
C VAL A 27 -2.21 3.95 -2.76
N PHE A 28 -2.29 4.21 -1.46
CA PHE A 28 -2.37 3.17 -0.44
C PHE A 28 -3.75 2.51 -0.42
N GLN A 29 -3.77 1.18 -0.58
CA GLN A 29 -4.93 0.33 -0.36
C GLN A 29 -4.78 -0.38 0.98
N PHE A 30 -5.89 -0.61 1.68
CA PHE A 30 -5.87 -1.30 2.95
C PHE A 30 -7.20 -2.00 3.26
N GLY A 31 -7.13 -2.96 4.17
CA GLY A 31 -8.25 -3.64 4.78
C GLY A 31 -7.98 -3.85 6.27
N VAL A 32 -9.01 -3.71 7.10
CA VAL A 32 -8.94 -3.89 8.55
C VAL A 32 -10.02 -4.88 9.00
N TRP A 33 -9.61 -5.88 9.75
CA TRP A 33 -10.48 -6.91 10.31
C TRP A 33 -10.41 -6.92 11.83
N GLN A 34 -11.45 -7.45 12.45
CA GLN A 34 -11.41 -7.74 13.88
C GLN A 34 -10.40 -8.88 14.13
N ALA A 35 -9.44 -8.67 15.03
CA ALA A 35 -8.48 -9.69 15.42
C ALA A 35 -9.06 -10.56 16.54
N GLU A 36 -8.80 -11.87 16.44
CA GLU A 36 -9.11 -12.81 17.50
C GLU A 36 -8.23 -12.54 18.74
N PRO A 37 -8.78 -12.51 19.97
CA PRO A 37 -8.03 -12.08 21.15
C PRO A 37 -6.81 -12.97 21.50
N HIS A 38 -6.79 -14.22 21.04
CA HIS A 38 -5.75 -15.21 21.35
C HIS A 38 -5.15 -15.86 20.09
N GLY A 39 -5.28 -15.22 18.93
CA GLY A 39 -4.72 -15.75 17.68
C GLY A 39 -3.19 -15.72 17.68
N ASP A 40 -2.58 -16.72 17.04
CA ASP A 40 -1.16 -16.67 16.71
C ASP A 40 -0.90 -15.45 15.79
N PRO A 41 -0.03 -14.50 16.19
CA PRO A 41 0.22 -13.28 15.43
C PRO A 41 0.66 -13.54 13.99
N GLU A 42 1.47 -14.57 13.74
CA GLU A 42 1.96 -14.85 12.38
C GLU A 42 0.83 -15.33 11.47
N THR A 43 0.01 -16.25 11.95
CA THR A 43 -1.21 -16.70 11.27
C THR A 43 -2.18 -15.55 11.02
N VAL A 44 -2.33 -14.62 11.98
CA VAL A 44 -3.21 -13.45 11.87
C VAL A 44 -2.70 -12.47 10.79
N HIS A 45 -1.39 -12.22 10.73
CA HIS A 45 -0.77 -11.39 9.70
C HIS A 45 -0.96 -11.98 8.31
N ALA A 46 -0.68 -13.28 8.13
CA ALA A 46 -0.87 -13.95 6.85
C ALA A 46 -2.34 -13.96 6.39
N ALA A 47 -3.28 -14.20 7.31
CA ALA A 47 -4.71 -14.19 7.02
C ALA A 47 -5.20 -12.81 6.55
N ALA A 48 -4.72 -11.73 7.18
CA ALA A 48 -5.07 -10.37 6.78
C ALA A 48 -4.51 -10.01 5.41
N LEU A 49 -3.26 -10.40 5.10
CA LEU A 49 -2.68 -10.20 3.78
C LEU A 49 -3.48 -10.94 2.71
N HIS A 50 -3.81 -12.21 2.95
CA HIS A 50 -4.59 -13.01 2.02
C HIS A 50 -5.97 -12.39 1.75
N ALA A 51 -6.65 -11.92 2.80
CA ALA A 51 -7.97 -11.29 2.66
C ALA A 51 -7.89 -9.95 1.89
N LEU A 52 -6.81 -9.18 2.06
CA LEU A 52 -6.61 -7.95 1.28
C LEU A 52 -6.52 -8.25 -0.22
N PHE A 53 -5.69 -9.23 -0.61
CA PHE A 53 -5.52 -9.61 -2.00
C PHE A 53 -6.79 -10.22 -2.59
N ALA A 54 -7.39 -11.19 -1.89
CA ALA A 54 -8.55 -11.93 -2.37
C ALA A 54 -9.81 -11.08 -2.53
N HIS A 55 -9.95 -10.01 -1.74
CA HIS A 55 -11.17 -9.21 -1.72
C HIS A 55 -10.94 -7.77 -2.18
N THR A 56 -10.10 -7.01 -1.47
CA THR A 56 -9.96 -5.57 -1.76
C THR A 56 -9.21 -5.31 -3.06
N LEU A 57 -8.08 -5.99 -3.27
CA LEU A 57 -7.28 -5.79 -4.48
C LEU A 57 -7.90 -6.47 -5.69
N GLN A 58 -8.56 -7.62 -5.51
CA GLN A 58 -9.30 -8.26 -6.60
C GLN A 58 -10.47 -7.39 -7.07
N GLU A 59 -11.29 -6.86 -6.16
CA GLU A 59 -12.38 -5.94 -6.53
C GLU A 59 -11.86 -4.69 -7.23
N TRP A 60 -10.75 -4.11 -6.75
CA TRP A 60 -10.12 -2.97 -7.40
C TRP A 60 -9.58 -3.32 -8.80
N HIS A 61 -8.91 -4.47 -8.94
CA HIS A 61 -8.37 -4.96 -10.20
C HIS A 61 -9.48 -5.22 -11.23
N ASP A 62 -10.56 -5.88 -10.82
CA ASP A 62 -11.73 -6.13 -11.67
C ASP A 62 -12.36 -4.82 -12.16
N ALA A 63 -12.44 -3.81 -11.27
CA ALA A 63 -12.93 -2.48 -11.64
C ALA A 63 -12.00 -1.78 -12.66
N GLN A 64 -10.67 -1.91 -12.52
CA GLN A 64 -9.72 -1.38 -13.51
C GLN A 64 -9.81 -2.12 -14.84
N ALA A 65 -9.89 -3.45 -14.82
CA ALA A 65 -10.08 -4.26 -16.03
C ALA A 65 -11.36 -3.88 -16.78
N ALA A 66 -12.46 -3.65 -16.04
CA ALA A 66 -13.72 -3.21 -16.61
C ALA A 66 -13.63 -1.81 -17.27
N ARG A 67 -12.92 -0.87 -16.63
CA ARG A 67 -12.66 0.49 -17.18
C ARG A 67 -11.80 0.42 -18.44
N ALA A 68 -10.71 -0.35 -18.41
CA ALA A 68 -9.85 -0.56 -19.58
C ALA A 68 -10.65 -1.16 -20.74
N GLY A 69 -11.50 -2.16 -20.46
CA GLY A 69 -12.40 -2.74 -21.44
C GLY A 69 -13.41 -1.73 -22.01
N ALA A 70 -13.97 -0.84 -21.19
CA ALA A 70 -14.87 0.22 -21.64
C ALA A 70 -14.18 1.20 -22.58
N PHE A 71 -12.98 1.66 -22.22
CA PHE A 71 -12.16 2.54 -23.04
C PHE A 71 -11.85 1.91 -24.41
N VAL A 72 -11.48 0.63 -24.45
CA VAL A 72 -11.26 -0.10 -25.70
C VAL A 72 -12.53 -0.14 -26.56
N ARG A 73 -13.70 -0.42 -25.95
CA ARG A 73 -14.99 -0.44 -26.68
C ARG A 73 -15.31 0.94 -27.28
N GLU A 74 -15.14 2.00 -26.51
CA GLU A 74 -15.34 3.37 -26.99
C GLU A 74 -14.43 3.70 -28.18
N ARG A 75 -13.14 3.33 -28.11
CA ARG A 75 -12.20 3.52 -29.22
C ARG A 75 -12.57 2.72 -30.46
N LEU A 76 -13.08 1.50 -30.31
CA LEU A 76 -13.55 0.68 -31.44
C LEU A 76 -14.78 1.29 -32.12
N VAL A 77 -15.70 1.86 -31.34
CA VAL A 77 -16.87 2.59 -31.85
C VAL A 77 -16.45 3.86 -32.58
N ALA A 78 -15.50 4.62 -32.03
CA ALA A 78 -15.00 5.87 -32.61
C ALA A 78 -14.10 5.67 -33.85
N ALA A 79 -13.67 4.44 -34.14
CA ALA A 79 -12.78 4.15 -35.26
C ALA A 79 -13.45 4.39 -36.62
N LYS A 80 -12.82 5.24 -37.44
CA LYS A 80 -13.37 5.68 -38.74
C LYS A 80 -13.37 4.60 -39.84
N ASN A 81 -12.58 3.53 -39.68
CA ASN A 81 -12.47 2.44 -40.65
C ASN A 81 -11.98 1.14 -40.00
N GLU A 82 -12.07 0.04 -40.73
CA GLU A 82 -11.71 -1.29 -40.21
C GLU A 82 -10.21 -1.43 -39.90
N ASN A 83 -9.35 -0.76 -40.68
CA ASN A 83 -7.90 -0.75 -40.41
C ASN A 83 -7.59 -0.14 -39.03
N ALA A 84 -8.28 0.94 -38.64
CA ALA A 84 -8.14 1.52 -37.31
C ALA A 84 -8.65 0.59 -36.19
N ARG A 85 -9.75 -0.14 -36.42
CA ARG A 85 -10.24 -1.15 -35.48
C ARG A 85 -9.24 -2.29 -35.30
N GLU A 86 -8.66 -2.76 -36.40
CA GLU A 86 -7.67 -3.83 -36.36
C GLU A 86 -6.40 -3.44 -35.61
N LYS A 87 -5.94 -2.19 -35.77
CA LYS A 87 -4.85 -1.64 -34.96
C LYS A 87 -5.18 -1.64 -33.47
N ILE A 88 -6.42 -1.29 -33.10
CA ILE A 88 -6.86 -1.30 -31.70
C ILE A 88 -6.89 -2.75 -31.17
N ARG A 89 -7.49 -3.70 -31.90
CA ARG A 89 -7.52 -5.13 -31.51
C ARG A 89 -6.12 -5.70 -31.34
N ARG A 90 -5.22 -5.39 -32.28
CA ARG A 90 -3.81 -5.81 -32.21
C ARG A 90 -3.11 -5.24 -30.99
N ALA A 91 -3.29 -3.95 -30.69
CA ALA A 91 -2.69 -3.33 -29.52
C ALA A 91 -3.16 -3.99 -28.21
N VAL A 92 -4.47 -4.27 -28.10
CA VAL A 92 -5.05 -4.98 -26.94
C VAL A 92 -4.53 -6.41 -26.83
N GLY A 93 -4.41 -7.13 -27.96
CA GLY A 93 -3.86 -8.49 -27.96
C GLY A 93 -2.36 -8.55 -27.65
N GLN A 94 -1.62 -7.48 -27.96
CA GLN A 94 -0.19 -7.36 -27.63
C GLN A 94 0.06 -6.97 -26.18
N ASN A 95 -0.85 -6.21 -25.56
CA ASN A 95 -0.73 -5.78 -24.17
C ASN A 95 -2.04 -6.02 -23.41
N PRO A 96 -2.39 -7.29 -23.11
CA PRO A 96 -3.59 -7.60 -22.36
C PRO A 96 -3.46 -7.12 -20.91
N PHE A 97 -4.58 -6.70 -20.31
CA PHE A 97 -4.60 -6.39 -18.89
C PHE A 97 -4.32 -7.67 -18.09
N PRO A 98 -3.19 -7.76 -17.37
CA PRO A 98 -2.75 -9.00 -16.75
C PRO A 98 -3.66 -9.37 -15.57
N PRO A 99 -3.85 -10.67 -15.26
CA PRO A 99 -4.55 -11.07 -14.06
C PRO A 99 -3.77 -10.68 -12.80
N LEU A 100 -4.49 -10.37 -11.72
CA LEU A 100 -3.91 -10.24 -10.39
C LEU A 100 -3.49 -11.64 -9.91
N THR A 101 -2.20 -11.82 -9.60
CA THR A 101 -1.69 -13.05 -8.97
C THR A 101 -1.32 -12.77 -7.52
N PHE A 102 -1.41 -13.79 -6.67
CA PHE A 102 -0.96 -13.70 -5.28
C PHE A 102 -0.44 -15.06 -4.82
N HIS A 103 0.80 -15.09 -4.35
CA HIS A 103 1.55 -16.31 -3.99
C HIS A 103 2.01 -16.22 -2.53
N PRO A 104 1.10 -16.36 -1.54
CA PRO A 104 1.44 -16.20 -0.13
C PRO A 104 2.46 -17.22 0.37
N GLU A 105 2.56 -18.40 -0.26
CA GLU A 105 3.52 -19.44 0.08
C GLU A 105 4.98 -19.06 -0.19
N THR A 106 5.22 -18.11 -1.10
CA THR A 106 6.56 -17.57 -1.39
C THR A 106 6.89 -16.39 -0.48
N ALA A 107 5.91 -15.90 0.28
CA ALA A 107 5.97 -14.66 1.03
C ALA A 107 6.70 -14.85 2.36
N ARG A 108 7.98 -14.48 2.43
CA ARG A 108 8.64 -14.29 3.73
C ARG A 108 8.32 -12.91 4.25
N SER A 109 7.88 -12.82 5.49
CA SER A 109 7.70 -11.53 6.16
C SER A 109 8.79 -11.30 7.19
N VAL A 110 9.18 -10.04 7.38
CA VAL A 110 10.16 -9.64 8.39
C VAL A 110 9.48 -8.71 9.40
N PRO A 111 9.65 -8.93 10.72
CA PRO A 111 9.11 -8.02 11.72
C PRO A 111 9.81 -6.66 11.64
N LEU A 112 9.03 -5.59 11.65
CA LEU A 112 9.54 -4.24 11.74
C LEU A 112 9.71 -3.83 13.21
N ASP A 113 10.77 -3.09 13.49
CA ASP A 113 11.06 -2.62 14.85
C ASP A 113 10.03 -1.58 15.28
N ILE A 114 9.19 -1.97 16.25
CA ILE A 114 8.09 -1.16 16.75
C ILE A 114 8.54 0.06 17.55
N ARG A 115 9.83 0.16 17.92
CA ARG A 115 10.38 1.36 18.58
C ARG A 115 10.34 2.59 17.69
N PHE A 116 10.26 2.41 16.37
CA PHE A 116 10.08 3.50 15.41
C PHE A 116 8.62 3.95 15.26
N LEU A 117 7.66 3.21 15.81
CA LEU A 117 6.25 3.58 15.78
C LEU A 117 6.03 4.78 16.71
N GLN A 118 5.54 5.88 16.15
CA GLN A 118 5.41 7.15 16.86
C GLN A 118 3.96 7.64 16.84
N SER A 119 3.63 8.57 17.75
CA SER A 119 2.35 9.26 17.70
C SER A 119 2.28 10.12 16.45
N THR A 120 1.11 10.18 15.81
CA THR A 120 0.87 11.05 14.64
C THR A 120 1.13 12.52 14.96
N ASP A 121 0.90 12.93 16.21
CA ASP A 121 1.09 14.31 16.67
C ASP A 121 2.56 14.68 16.89
N SER A 122 3.43 13.67 17.00
CA SER A 122 4.89 13.88 17.13
C SER A 122 5.60 14.06 15.79
N LEU A 123 4.91 13.82 14.67
CA LEU A 123 5.47 13.95 13.34
C LEU A 123 5.52 15.42 12.88
N ARG A 124 6.66 15.81 12.32
CA ARG A 124 6.83 17.12 11.67
C ARG A 124 6.03 17.16 10.35
N PRO A 125 5.77 18.35 9.78
CA PRO A 125 5.30 18.46 8.39
C PRO A 125 6.13 17.57 7.44
N HIS A 126 5.48 16.85 6.52
CA HIS A 126 6.17 15.98 5.56
C HIS A 126 7.32 16.70 4.81
N ARG A 127 7.09 17.97 4.42
CA ARG A 127 8.08 18.83 3.77
C ARG A 127 9.33 19.08 4.61
N ASP A 128 9.24 19.01 5.94
CA ASP A 128 10.39 19.18 6.85
C ASP A 128 11.24 17.90 6.88
N TYR A 129 10.70 16.76 6.42
CA TYR A 129 11.46 15.56 6.10
C TYR A 129 12.01 15.58 4.66
N ALA A 130 11.46 16.42 3.79
CA ALA A 130 11.90 16.59 2.39
C ALA A 130 12.93 17.72 2.20
N GLN A 131 12.85 18.79 3.01
CA GLN A 131 13.66 20.01 2.94
C GLN A 131 14.48 20.15 4.24
N THR A 132 15.81 19.99 4.13
CA THR A 132 16.85 20.07 5.21
C THR A 132 16.96 18.79 6.07
N VAL A 133 18.13 18.19 6.35
CA VAL A 133 19.33 18.78 6.98
C VAL A 133 20.58 17.90 6.68
N ARG A 134 21.67 18.48 6.13
CA ARG A 134 23.04 18.03 6.49
C ARG A 134 23.15 18.24 8.01
N PRO A 135 23.35 17.20 8.83
CA PRO A 135 23.12 17.24 10.27
C PRO A 135 23.81 18.39 11.00
N HIS A 136 23.03 19.16 11.77
CA HIS A 136 23.57 20.10 12.77
C HIS A 136 24.13 19.39 14.01
N SER A 137 23.83 18.10 14.18
CA SER A 137 24.58 17.20 15.07
C SER A 137 24.47 15.76 14.58
N ARG A 138 25.56 15.00 14.78
CA ARG A 138 25.72 13.63 14.28
C ARG A 138 24.69 12.64 14.85
N ALA A 139 24.10 12.93 16.01
CA ALA A 139 23.14 12.07 16.70
C ALA A 139 21.69 12.23 16.18
N ALA A 140 21.25 13.44 15.83
CA ALA A 140 19.90 13.67 15.28
C ALA A 140 19.76 13.17 13.83
N ALA A 141 20.84 13.25 13.03
CA ALA A 141 20.89 12.63 11.71
C ALA A 141 20.70 11.11 11.75
N GLN A 142 21.17 10.46 12.81
CA GLN A 142 21.21 9.01 12.88
C GLN A 142 19.86 8.38 13.20
N SER A 143 18.86 9.11 13.73
CA SER A 143 17.51 8.57 14.00
C SER A 143 16.42 9.05 13.01
N GLU A 144 16.56 10.25 12.45
CA GLU A 144 15.58 10.84 11.51
C GLU A 144 15.85 10.46 10.05
N PHE A 145 17.10 10.13 9.70
CA PHE A 145 17.50 9.59 8.39
C PHE A 145 18.01 8.15 8.47
N ASP A 146 17.70 7.46 9.58
CA ASP A 146 18.01 6.04 9.70
C ASP A 146 17.30 5.28 8.56
N PRO A 147 18.03 4.57 7.69
CA PRO A 147 17.43 3.59 6.78
C PRO A 147 16.55 2.56 7.52
N GLN A 148 16.63 2.48 8.85
CA GLN A 148 15.81 1.64 9.71
C GLN A 148 14.52 2.31 10.24
N ASN A 149 14.39 3.64 10.21
CA ASN A 149 13.17 4.33 10.65
C ASN A 149 12.06 4.24 9.59
N TRP A 150 11.46 3.05 9.50
CA TRP A 150 10.47 2.69 8.50
C TRP A 150 9.18 3.49 8.63
N PHE A 151 8.82 3.93 9.83
CA PHE A 151 7.57 4.65 10.06
C PHE A 151 7.60 6.07 9.46
N VAL A 152 8.70 6.79 9.63
CA VAL A 152 8.89 8.11 9.00
C VAL A 152 8.92 8.00 7.47
N ARG A 153 9.54 6.95 6.91
CA ARG A 153 9.50 6.72 5.46
C ARG A 153 8.10 6.42 4.95
N LEU A 154 7.36 5.57 5.65
CA LEU A 154 5.96 5.27 5.32
C LEU A 154 5.13 6.55 5.35
N TYR A 155 5.31 7.40 6.36
CA TYR A 155 4.66 8.70 6.45
C TYR A 155 5.02 9.61 5.27
N ARG A 156 6.31 9.71 4.90
CA ARG A 156 6.75 10.51 3.76
C ARG A 156 6.14 9.99 2.45
N ASP A 157 6.27 8.71 2.18
CA ASP A 157 5.80 8.09 0.92
C ASP A 157 4.26 8.14 0.83
N PHE A 158 3.55 8.10 1.97
CA PHE A 158 2.11 8.39 2.04
C PHE A 158 1.78 9.83 1.64
N ASN A 159 2.65 10.79 1.95
CA ASN A 159 2.45 12.21 1.67
C ASN A 159 3.03 12.69 0.33
N GLU A 160 3.84 11.86 -0.32
CA GLU A 160 4.50 12.15 -1.59
C GLU A 160 4.30 10.99 -2.58
N PRO A 161 3.04 10.64 -2.94
CA PRO A 161 2.81 9.68 -4.03
C PRO A 161 3.29 10.29 -5.36
N PRO A 162 3.52 9.49 -6.42
CA PRO A 162 4.13 10.00 -7.66
C PRO A 162 3.39 11.16 -8.33
N TYR A 163 2.07 11.19 -8.19
CA TYR A 163 1.21 12.24 -8.73
C TYR A 163 0.96 13.39 -7.74
N GLY A 164 1.59 13.35 -6.57
CA GLY A 164 1.39 14.30 -5.47
C GLY A 164 0.02 14.19 -4.82
N LEU A 165 -0.16 14.85 -3.66
CA LEU A 165 -1.44 14.86 -2.93
C LEU A 165 -2.41 15.98 -3.35
N GLY A 166 -2.30 16.47 -4.59
CA GLY A 166 -3.00 17.68 -5.03
C GLY A 166 -2.78 18.87 -4.07
N ASP A 167 -3.80 19.73 -3.94
CA ASP A 167 -3.76 20.98 -3.15
C ASP A 167 -4.05 20.79 -1.64
N LEU A 168 -3.88 19.57 -1.10
CA LEU A 168 -4.08 19.31 0.32
C LEU A 168 -3.09 20.10 1.19
N SER A 169 -3.62 20.90 2.12
CA SER A 169 -2.84 21.61 3.14
C SER A 169 -2.12 20.64 4.08
N ASP A 170 -1.03 21.09 4.72
CA ASP A 170 -0.28 20.26 5.69
C ASP A 170 -1.18 19.73 6.84
N THR A 171 -2.18 20.51 7.25
CA THR A 171 -3.16 20.07 8.24
C THR A 171 -4.06 18.96 7.70
N GLY A 172 -4.53 19.08 6.45
CA GLY A 172 -5.32 18.04 5.79
C GLY A 172 -4.53 16.74 5.58
N ARG A 173 -3.26 16.86 5.18
CA ARG A 173 -2.30 15.75 5.05
C ARG A 173 -2.11 15.01 6.38
N ARG A 174 -1.85 15.74 7.46
CA ARG A 174 -1.77 15.17 8.82
C ARG A 174 -3.06 14.49 9.24
N ALA A 175 -4.21 15.11 9.02
CA ALA A 175 -5.49 14.52 9.37
C ALA A 175 -5.75 13.20 8.62
N LEU A 176 -5.43 13.14 7.32
CA LEU A 176 -5.52 11.90 6.53
C LEU A 176 -4.60 10.80 7.08
N TRP A 177 -3.36 11.13 7.41
CA TRP A 177 -2.43 10.19 8.04
C TRP A 177 -2.92 9.69 9.39
N THR A 178 -3.42 10.59 10.25
CA THR A 178 -3.98 10.24 11.56
C THR A 178 -5.18 9.30 11.43
N ASP A 179 -6.08 9.59 10.49
CA ASP A 179 -7.23 8.73 10.21
C ASP A 179 -6.77 7.34 9.71
N PHE A 180 -5.77 7.30 8.84
CA PHE A 180 -5.17 6.07 8.34
C PHE A 180 -4.53 5.23 9.45
N CYS A 181 -3.70 5.82 10.30
CA CYS A 181 -3.11 5.14 11.46
C CYS A 181 -4.18 4.64 12.44
N THR A 182 -5.20 5.44 12.71
CA THR A 182 -6.32 5.07 13.59
C THR A 182 -7.12 3.90 13.04
N GLN A 183 -7.40 3.90 11.74
CA GLN A 183 -8.13 2.82 11.10
C GLN A 183 -7.33 1.51 11.12
N THR A 184 -6.09 1.55 10.63
CA THR A 184 -5.20 0.38 10.52
C THR A 184 -4.66 -0.13 11.85
N GLY A 185 -4.75 0.66 12.92
CA GLY A 185 -4.18 0.31 14.22
C GLY A 185 -2.66 0.53 14.30
N LEU A 186 -2.09 1.24 13.33
CA LEU A 186 -0.69 1.63 13.25
C LEU A 186 -0.38 2.77 14.24
N LEU A 187 -0.48 2.44 15.52
CA LEU A 187 -0.34 3.35 16.67
C LEU A 187 0.64 2.75 17.68
N PRO A 188 1.36 3.56 18.48
CA PRO A 188 2.37 3.10 19.44
C PRO A 188 1.77 2.44 20.70
N ASP A 189 0.82 1.51 20.51
CA ASP A 189 0.20 0.75 21.58
C ASP A 189 1.09 -0.44 22.00
N ARG A 190 1.03 -0.83 23.28
CA ARG A 190 1.75 -2.02 23.75
C ARG A 190 1.24 -3.28 23.04
N GLY A 191 2.18 -4.10 22.59
CA GLY A 191 1.90 -5.39 21.94
C GLY A 191 1.55 -5.29 20.46
N VAL A 192 1.63 -4.10 19.86
CA VAL A 192 1.54 -3.97 18.39
C VAL A 192 2.69 -4.73 17.74
N SER A 193 2.39 -5.41 16.65
CA SER A 193 3.39 -6.02 15.77
C SER A 193 3.13 -5.59 14.34
N VAL A 194 4.20 -5.29 13.60
CA VAL A 194 4.15 -4.89 12.20
C VAL A 194 5.10 -5.76 11.42
N ARG A 195 4.70 -6.23 10.25
CA ARG A 195 5.53 -7.05 9.37
C ARG A 195 5.58 -6.49 7.96
N ASP A 196 6.75 -6.58 7.33
CA ASP A 196 7.02 -6.21 5.94
C ASP A 196 7.09 -7.47 5.07
N TRP A 197 6.39 -7.46 3.95
CA TRP A 197 6.24 -8.58 3.02
C TRP A 197 6.95 -8.39 1.67
N VAL A 198 7.56 -7.23 1.42
CA VAL A 198 8.08 -6.88 0.08
C VAL A 198 9.57 -6.56 0.08
N ARG A 199 10.09 -5.80 1.05
CA ARG A 199 11.48 -5.32 0.99
C ARG A 199 12.52 -6.44 0.90
N HIS A 200 12.26 -7.56 1.57
CA HIS A 200 13.17 -8.70 1.63
C HIS A 200 12.96 -9.70 0.50
N ASN A 201 11.87 -9.59 -0.24
CA ASN A 201 11.50 -10.52 -1.32
C ASN A 201 11.80 -9.92 -2.70
N GLY A 202 11.80 -8.60 -2.84
CA GLY A 202 11.94 -7.91 -4.12
C GLY A 202 13.31 -7.30 -4.41
N PHE A 203 14.12 -6.96 -3.39
CA PHE A 203 15.30 -6.11 -3.57
C PHE A 203 16.60 -6.74 -3.05
N ASP A 204 17.72 -6.56 -3.76
CA ASP A 204 19.06 -6.98 -3.31
C ASP A 204 19.57 -6.08 -2.16
N SER A 205 20.73 -6.41 -1.59
CA SER A 205 21.36 -5.61 -0.54
C SER A 205 21.76 -4.18 -0.98
N LYS A 206 21.69 -3.90 -2.29
CA LYS A 206 21.93 -2.59 -2.91
C LYS A 206 20.62 -1.88 -3.28
N GLY A 207 19.46 -2.42 -2.90
CA GLY A 207 18.15 -1.83 -3.14
C GLY A 207 17.67 -1.94 -4.60
N ARG A 208 18.22 -2.88 -5.39
CA ARG A 208 17.80 -3.11 -6.78
C ARG A 208 16.85 -4.29 -6.87
N ALA A 209 15.82 -4.18 -7.71
CA ALA A 209 14.89 -5.27 -7.96
C ALA A 209 15.65 -6.54 -8.40
N GLN A 210 15.39 -7.67 -7.76
CA GLN A 210 16.07 -8.94 -8.06
C GLN A 210 15.46 -9.65 -9.27
N SER A 211 14.26 -9.26 -9.68
CA SER A 211 13.47 -9.87 -10.74
C SER A 211 12.57 -8.82 -11.39
N ALA A 212 12.24 -8.99 -12.67
CA ALA A 212 11.23 -8.19 -13.37
C ALA A 212 9.79 -8.49 -12.92
N ARG A 213 9.60 -9.56 -12.13
CA ARG A 213 8.33 -9.90 -11.49
C ARG A 213 8.51 -10.07 -9.99
N HIS A 214 7.63 -9.48 -9.20
CA HIS A 214 7.69 -9.61 -7.76
C HIS A 214 7.17 -11.00 -7.33
N PRO A 215 7.90 -11.74 -6.49
CA PRO A 215 7.55 -13.13 -6.16
C PRO A 215 6.23 -13.28 -5.40
N LEU A 216 5.76 -12.21 -4.74
CA LEU A 216 4.51 -12.20 -3.98
C LEU A 216 3.27 -12.05 -4.85
N SER A 217 3.32 -11.19 -5.87
CA SER A 217 2.13 -10.78 -6.63
C SER A 217 2.51 -9.92 -7.84
N SER A 218 1.78 -10.12 -8.95
CA SER A 218 1.84 -9.24 -10.13
C SER A 218 1.43 -7.78 -9.83
N TYR A 219 0.72 -7.53 -8.73
CA TYR A 219 0.33 -6.17 -8.30
C TYR A 219 1.52 -5.22 -8.17
N PHE A 220 2.70 -5.75 -7.88
CA PHE A 220 3.91 -4.97 -7.63
C PHE A 220 4.81 -4.83 -8.86
N ASP A 221 4.54 -5.53 -9.97
CA ASP A 221 5.44 -5.63 -11.12
C ASP A 221 5.72 -4.25 -11.73
N ASP A 222 4.68 -3.41 -11.88
CA ASP A 222 4.80 -2.07 -12.48
C ASP A 222 5.50 -1.05 -11.55
N SER A 223 5.58 -1.33 -10.25
CA SER A 223 6.12 -0.42 -9.23
C SER A 223 7.54 -0.70 -8.78
N LEU A 224 8.17 -1.74 -9.32
CA LEU A 224 9.56 -2.09 -8.98
C LEU A 224 10.54 -0.96 -9.32
N GLU A 225 10.15 -0.04 -10.20
CA GLU A 225 11.04 1.00 -10.72
C GLU A 225 10.90 2.34 -9.98
N TRP A 226 9.70 2.84 -9.64
CA TRP A 226 9.49 4.29 -9.44
C TRP A 226 8.64 4.68 -8.22
N TRP A 227 9.16 4.52 -6.98
CA TRP A 227 8.73 5.20 -5.71
C TRP A 227 8.88 4.32 -4.46
N GLY A 228 8.96 3.00 -4.64
CA GLY A 228 9.05 2.01 -3.58
C GLY A 228 7.72 1.31 -3.33
N ILE A 229 7.79 0.00 -3.12
CA ILE A 229 6.62 -0.84 -2.86
C ILE A 229 6.40 -0.94 -1.36
N TRP A 230 5.14 -0.83 -0.94
CA TRP A 230 4.74 -1.10 0.44
C TRP A 230 3.79 -2.30 0.49
N CYS A 231 4.07 -3.22 1.41
CA CYS A 231 3.19 -4.33 1.75
C CYS A 231 3.43 -4.70 3.20
N LEU A 232 2.55 -4.21 4.07
CA LEU A 232 2.68 -4.32 5.51
C LEU A 232 1.43 -4.96 6.10
N THR A 233 1.62 -5.71 7.19
CA THR A 233 0.52 -6.12 8.05
C THR A 233 0.73 -5.61 9.46
N VAL A 234 -0.36 -5.21 10.12
CA VAL A 234 -0.37 -4.61 11.46
C VAL A 234 -1.32 -5.42 12.32
N HIS A 235 -0.85 -5.91 13.46
CA HIS A 235 -1.70 -6.55 14.46
C HIS A 235 -1.62 -5.71 15.74
N ASN A 236 -2.76 -5.14 16.13
CA ASN A 236 -2.92 -4.35 17.35
C ASN A 236 -3.92 -5.06 18.28
N PRO A 237 -3.45 -5.91 19.20
CA PRO A 237 -4.31 -6.74 20.05
C PRO A 237 -5.11 -5.88 21.04
N ARG A 238 -4.57 -4.73 21.48
CA ARG A 238 -5.28 -3.82 22.40
C ARG A 238 -6.54 -3.21 21.79
N ARG A 239 -6.52 -3.02 20.47
CA ARG A 239 -7.67 -2.51 19.71
C ARG A 239 -8.48 -3.63 19.08
N GLY A 240 -8.06 -4.89 19.22
CA GLY A 240 -8.66 -6.03 18.55
C GLY A 240 -8.65 -5.88 17.03
N LYS A 241 -7.57 -5.33 16.45
CA LYS A 241 -7.46 -5.05 15.02
C LYS A 241 -6.32 -5.81 14.38
N VAL A 242 -6.56 -6.32 13.19
CA VAL A 242 -5.52 -6.68 12.24
C VAL A 242 -5.77 -5.95 10.93
N ALA A 243 -4.73 -5.36 10.34
CA ALA A 243 -4.79 -4.67 9.08
C ALA A 243 -3.73 -5.18 8.12
N ALA A 244 -4.05 -5.10 6.84
CA ALA A 244 -3.09 -5.26 5.76
C ALA A 244 -3.12 -3.98 4.91
N VAL A 245 -1.95 -3.53 4.51
CA VAL A 245 -1.72 -2.28 3.80
C VAL A 245 -0.81 -2.59 2.62
N VAL A 246 -1.21 -2.17 1.43
CA VAL A 246 -0.34 -2.20 0.25
C VAL A 246 -0.30 -0.85 -0.43
N ALA A 247 0.79 -0.62 -1.14
CA ALA A 247 0.91 0.51 -2.03
C ALA A 247 1.77 0.08 -3.21
N SER A 248 1.18 0.16 -4.40
CA SER A 248 1.82 0.00 -5.71
C SER A 248 1.22 1.06 -6.65
N VAL A 249 2.06 1.76 -7.38
CA VAL A 249 1.70 2.57 -8.55
C VAL A 249 1.65 1.62 -9.74
N THR A 250 0.47 1.56 -10.33
CA THR A 250 0.28 1.08 -11.69
C THR A 250 0.08 2.34 -12.52
N ASP A 251 0.94 2.60 -13.51
CA ASP A 251 0.69 3.62 -14.52
C ASP A 251 -0.56 3.31 -15.37
#